data_AF-A0A523HJV0-F1
#
_entry.id   AF-A0A523HJV0-F1
#
_cell.length_a   1.000
_cell.length_b   1.000
_cell.length_c   1.000
_cell.angle_alpha   90.00
_cell.angle_beta   90.00
_cell.angle_gamma   90.00
#
_symmetry.space_group_name_H-M   'P 1'
#
loop_
_entity.id
_entity.type
_entity.pdbx_description
1 polymer ?
#
loop_
_entity_poly.entity_id
_entity_poly.type
_entity_poly.pdbx_seq_one_letter_code
_entity_poly.pdbx_strand_id
1 'polypeptide(L)'
;ACRLVPEGTFPDVEHLAPDPSIQVDDVRALKRRLALAPYEGPWRIALLENFHLASISAANAMLKTLEEPADKVVLLLTATAQEQLLPTVVSRCEVIPLRGVSTATLSLALQDRAVEPEKADMLAVLSEGRPGRALRWESEPELFERRSEALENLNEALISDIRGRFELADRMVGRGKLPVQRRRVRSTLETWLSLWRDLLYQGYQAEVPPRNPDRLPAFERVVERVVPAHRYGVVKALSQTLVAVDRHANLRLAVEALMLKLPAVP
;
A
#
# COMPACT_ATOMS: atom_id res chain seq x y z
N ALA A 1 3.12 30.78 6.46
CA ALA A 1 2.40 29.50 6.74
C ALA A 1 1.89 28.81 5.47
N CYS A 2 0.74 29.19 4.87
CA CYS A 2 0.08 28.37 3.82
C CYS A 2 0.90 28.08 2.55
N ARG A 3 1.90 28.89 2.21
CA ARG A 3 2.83 28.62 1.10
C ARG A 3 4.04 27.76 1.51
N LEU A 4 4.50 27.93 2.75
CA LEU A 4 5.72 27.30 3.26
C LEU A 4 5.50 25.85 3.72
N VAL A 5 4.29 25.51 4.20
CA VAL A 5 3.98 24.14 4.66
C VAL A 5 4.05 23.13 3.51
N PRO A 6 3.42 23.36 2.34
CA PRO A 6 3.58 22.46 1.19
C PRO A 6 5.03 22.33 0.70
N GLU A 7 5.84 23.37 0.88
CA GLU A 7 7.27 23.39 0.51
C GLU A 7 8.16 22.71 1.57
N GLY A 8 7.60 22.34 2.73
CA GLY A 8 8.34 21.72 3.83
C GLY A 8 9.29 22.65 4.58
N THR A 9 9.11 23.97 4.43
CA THR A 9 10.03 25.00 4.97
C THR A 9 9.46 25.75 6.17
N PHE A 10 8.21 25.46 6.58
CA PHE A 10 7.59 26.15 7.71
C PHE A 10 8.16 25.65 9.05
N PRO A 11 8.82 26.50 9.86
CA PRO A 11 9.63 26.09 11.01
C PRO A 11 8.86 25.48 12.19
N ASP A 12 7.54 25.68 12.21
CA ASP A 12 6.65 25.16 13.26
C ASP A 12 5.90 23.90 12.83
N VAL A 13 6.19 23.34 11.65
CA VAL A 13 5.71 22.02 11.23
C VAL A 13 6.90 21.07 11.13
N GLU A 14 6.89 20.08 11.99
CA GLU A 14 7.88 19.00 12.04
C GLU A 14 7.30 17.77 11.38
N HIS A 15 8.00 17.21 10.38
CA HIS A 15 7.59 15.96 9.73
C HIS A 15 8.62 14.88 10.02
N LEU A 16 8.21 13.86 10.77
CA LEU A 16 9.02 12.69 11.08
C LEU A 16 8.50 11.50 10.27
N ALA A 17 9.19 11.20 9.16
CA ALA A 17 8.92 10.04 8.32
C ALA A 17 10.17 9.19 7.94
N PRO A 18 10.98 8.72 8.91
CA PRO A 18 12.04 7.73 8.64
C PRO A 18 11.49 6.42 8.06
N ASP A 19 12.11 5.92 6.99
CA ASP A 19 11.86 4.62 6.35
C ASP A 19 13.19 3.84 6.35
N PRO A 20 13.29 2.63 6.96
CA PRO A 20 12.20 1.70 7.31
C PRO A 20 11.68 1.72 8.75
N SER A 21 12.23 2.56 9.64
CA SER A 21 11.84 2.51 11.06
C SER A 21 12.08 3.82 11.79
N ILE A 22 11.23 4.15 12.77
CA ILE A 22 11.42 5.29 13.68
C ILE A 22 12.17 4.82 14.94
N GLN A 23 13.37 5.35 15.14
CA GLN A 23 14.24 5.00 16.25
C GLN A 23 14.04 5.95 17.44
N VAL A 24 14.50 5.50 18.62
CA VAL A 24 14.32 6.27 19.86
C VAL A 24 14.98 7.65 19.81
N ASP A 25 16.10 7.76 19.10
CA ASP A 25 16.83 9.03 18.99
C ASP A 25 16.12 10.03 18.09
N ASP A 26 15.39 9.57 17.07
CA ASP A 26 14.53 10.42 16.21
C ASP A 26 13.46 11.10 17.06
N VAL A 27 12.77 10.30 17.88
CA VAL A 27 11.74 10.76 18.82
C VAL A 27 12.32 11.72 19.86
N ARG A 28 13.50 11.41 20.42
CA ARG A 28 14.16 12.30 21.39
C ARG A 28 14.52 13.64 20.77
N ALA A 29 15.00 13.65 19.51
CA ALA A 29 15.29 14.87 18.80
C ALA A 29 14.03 15.70 18.55
N LEU A 30 12.93 15.06 18.12
CA LEU A 30 11.63 15.70 17.96
C LEU A 30 11.15 16.34 19.28
N LYS A 31 11.19 15.59 20.39
CA LYS A 31 10.77 16.10 21.72
C LYS A 31 11.53 17.35 22.15
N ARG A 32 12.84 17.43 21.88
CA ARG A 32 13.63 18.63 22.19
C ARG A 32 13.14 19.86 21.42
N ARG A 33 12.75 19.69 20.15
CA ARG A 33 12.20 20.78 19.33
C ARG A 33 10.78 21.15 19.75
N LEU A 34 9.96 20.16 20.11
CA LEU A 34 8.60 20.37 20.63
C LEU A 34 8.55 21.10 21.98
N ALA A 35 9.63 21.03 22.77
CA ALA A 35 9.73 21.77 24.03
C ALA A 35 9.95 23.28 23.83
N LEU A 36 10.31 23.71 22.62
CA LEU A 36 10.49 25.12 22.29
C LEU A 36 9.15 25.75 21.89
N ALA A 37 8.98 27.02 22.21
CA ALA A 37 7.83 27.80 21.74
C ALA A 37 7.74 27.79 20.20
N PRO A 38 6.54 27.91 19.63
CA PRO A 38 6.38 28.18 18.20
C PRO A 38 7.14 29.45 17.79
N TYR A 39 7.77 29.44 16.61
CA TYR A 39 8.63 30.50 16.11
C TYR A 39 7.85 31.57 15.34
N GLU A 40 7.01 31.16 14.38
CA GLU A 40 6.18 32.03 13.53
C GLU A 40 4.68 31.82 13.76
N GLY A 41 4.26 30.57 13.99
CA GLY A 41 2.87 30.18 14.10
C GLY A 41 2.32 30.27 15.52
N PRO A 42 0.98 30.20 15.68
CA PRO A 42 0.35 30.09 17.00
C PRO A 42 0.54 28.70 17.64
N TRP A 43 0.83 27.67 16.83
CA TRP A 43 0.99 26.27 17.22
C TRP A 43 2.22 25.67 16.55
N ARG A 44 2.86 24.72 17.22
CA ARG A 44 3.85 23.80 16.66
C ARG A 44 3.17 22.46 16.39
N ILE A 45 3.30 21.95 15.17
CA ILE A 45 2.65 20.71 14.72
C ILE A 45 3.75 19.69 14.46
N ALA A 46 3.62 18.48 14.98
CA ALA A 46 4.46 17.35 14.58
C ALA A 46 3.61 16.28 13.91
N LEU A 47 3.92 16.00 12.65
CA LEU A 47 3.40 14.87 11.88
C LEU A 47 4.39 13.71 11.98
N LEU A 48 4.00 12.66 12.71
CA LEU A 48 4.72 11.40 12.80
C LEU A 48 4.08 10.40 11.83
N GLU A 49 4.66 10.29 10.65
CA GLU A 49 4.12 9.44 9.60
C GLU A 49 4.51 7.99 9.82
N ASN A 50 3.57 7.07 9.60
CA ASN A 50 3.77 5.62 9.74
C ASN A 50 4.32 5.22 11.12
N PHE A 51 3.74 5.75 12.20
CA PHE A 51 4.21 5.56 13.58
C PHE A 51 4.19 4.09 14.05
N HIS A 52 3.45 3.21 13.39
CA HIS A 52 3.54 1.75 13.56
C HIS A 52 4.93 1.16 13.21
N LEU A 53 5.77 1.89 12.48
CA LEU A 53 7.18 1.55 12.23
C LEU A 53 8.11 1.99 13.36
N ALA A 54 7.58 2.60 14.43
CA ALA A 54 8.39 2.96 15.58
C ALA A 54 8.85 1.73 16.36
N SER A 55 10.13 1.71 16.72
CA SER A 55 10.64 0.75 17.70
C SER A 55 9.85 0.86 19.01
N ILE A 56 9.76 -0.24 19.76
CA ILE A 56 9.11 -0.24 21.08
C ILE A 56 9.70 0.84 21.99
N SER A 57 11.02 1.05 21.94
CA SER A 57 11.70 2.12 22.66
C SER A 57 11.28 3.52 22.23
N ALA A 58 11.10 3.76 20.92
CA ALA A 58 10.64 5.04 20.39
C ALA A 58 9.18 5.33 20.79
N ALA A 59 8.30 4.34 20.66
CA ALA A 59 6.91 4.45 21.07
C ALA A 59 6.78 4.74 22.57
N ASN A 60 7.53 4.02 23.42
CA ASN A 60 7.56 4.25 24.87
C ASN A 60 8.11 5.64 25.22
N ALA A 61 9.11 6.13 24.50
CA ALA A 61 9.69 7.46 24.73
C ALA A 61 8.70 8.60 24.42
N MET A 62 7.69 8.36 23.58
CA MET A 62 6.64 9.34 23.25
C MET A 62 5.50 9.38 24.28
N LEU A 63 5.31 8.37 25.14
CA LEU A 63 4.10 8.24 25.96
C LEU A 63 3.76 9.50 26.78
N LYS A 64 4.74 10.05 27.51
CA LYS A 64 4.52 11.27 28.30
C LYS A 64 4.15 12.47 27.43
N THR A 65 4.74 12.58 26.24
CA THR A 65 4.49 13.69 25.31
C THR A 65 3.13 13.55 24.62
N LEU A 66 2.61 12.33 24.45
CA LEU A 66 1.26 12.08 23.95
C LEU A 66 0.20 12.37 25.02
N GLU A 67 0.48 12.06 26.28
CA GLU A 67 -0.44 12.26 27.41
C GLU A 67 -0.56 13.74 27.79
N GLU A 68 0.57 14.44 27.84
CA GLU A 68 0.66 15.84 28.23
C GLU A 68 1.55 16.58 27.21
N PRO A 69 1.03 16.87 25.99
CA PRO A 69 1.76 17.71 25.04
C PRO A 69 1.92 19.12 25.61
N ALA A 70 2.98 19.83 25.22
CA ALA A 70 3.17 21.22 25.63
C ALA A 70 2.00 22.10 25.11
N ASP A 71 1.67 23.18 25.82
CA ASP A 71 0.46 24.00 25.63
C ASP A 71 0.13 24.38 24.17
N LYS A 72 1.14 24.57 23.33
CA LYS A 72 1.00 24.98 21.92
C LYS A 72 1.50 23.92 20.93
N VAL A 73 1.43 22.65 21.30
CA VAL A 73 1.86 21.53 20.47
C VAL A 73 0.68 20.65 20.05
N VAL A 74 0.60 20.34 18.76
CA VAL A 74 -0.32 19.33 18.21
C VAL A 74 0.50 18.17 17.63
N LEU A 75 0.14 16.95 18.03
CA LEU A 75 0.76 15.73 17.53
C LEU A 75 -0.21 15.02 16.60
N LEU A 76 0.23 14.74 15.38
CA LEU A 76 -0.51 13.98 14.37
C LEU A 76 0.27 12.70 14.09
N LEU A 77 -0.33 11.55 14.38
CA LEU A 77 0.27 10.24 14.14
C LEU A 77 -0.51 9.53 13.04
N THR A 78 0.18 8.93 12.07
CA THR A 78 -0.46 8.07 11.07
C THR A 78 -0.04 6.61 11.25
N ALA A 79 -0.97 5.69 11.04
CA ALA A 79 -0.70 4.26 11.05
C ALA A 79 -1.58 3.54 10.02
N THR A 80 -1.10 2.40 9.51
CA THR A 80 -1.85 1.59 8.54
C THR A 80 -2.98 0.81 9.20
N ALA A 81 -2.80 0.43 10.47
CA ALA A 81 -3.79 -0.28 11.27
C ALA A 81 -3.54 0.01 12.76
N GLN A 82 -4.61 0.14 13.54
CA GLN A 82 -4.53 0.45 14.98
C GLN A 82 -3.87 -0.69 15.76
N GLU A 83 -4.08 -1.93 15.33
CA GLU A 83 -3.56 -3.14 15.96
C GLU A 83 -2.03 -3.28 15.86
N GLN A 84 -1.40 -2.48 14.98
CA GLN A 84 0.05 -2.43 14.85
C GLN A 84 0.69 -1.42 15.82
N LEU A 85 -0.10 -0.63 16.53
CA LEU A 85 0.39 0.31 17.54
C LEU A 85 0.37 -0.35 18.94
N LEU A 86 1.24 0.15 19.82
CA LEU A 86 1.18 -0.23 21.23
C LEU A 86 -0.16 0.24 21.84
N PRO A 87 -0.86 -0.60 22.62
CA PRO A 87 -2.10 -0.19 23.28
C PRO A 87 -1.96 1.08 24.13
N THR A 88 -0.78 1.30 24.71
CA THR A 88 -0.42 2.47 25.52
C THR A 88 -0.33 3.77 24.74
N VAL A 89 -0.02 3.71 23.44
CA VAL A 89 -0.06 4.85 22.50
C VAL A 89 -1.51 5.15 22.16
N VAL A 90 -2.26 4.12 21.74
CA VAL A 90 -3.67 4.25 21.34
C VAL A 90 -4.52 4.84 22.48
N SER A 91 -4.29 4.42 23.72
CA SER A 91 -5.04 4.92 24.87
C SER A 91 -4.82 6.41 25.20
N ARG A 92 -3.82 7.05 24.57
CA ARG A 92 -3.44 8.46 24.76
C ARG A 92 -3.69 9.30 23.50
N CYS A 93 -4.35 8.75 22.50
CA CYS A 93 -4.63 9.42 21.25
C CYS A 93 -6.11 9.33 20.92
N GLU A 94 -6.66 10.40 20.37
CA GLU A 94 -7.96 10.34 19.72
C GLU A 94 -7.81 9.63 18.36
N VAL A 95 -8.57 8.55 18.16
CA VAL A 95 -8.48 7.74 16.95
C VAL A 95 -9.47 8.26 15.92
N ILE A 96 -8.94 8.83 14.83
CA ILE A 96 -9.74 9.28 13.69
C ILE A 96 -9.62 8.27 12.55
N PRO A 97 -10.62 7.39 12.32
CA PRO A 97 -10.57 6.42 11.25
C PRO A 97 -10.77 7.08 9.88
N LEU A 98 -9.76 7.02 9.02
CA LEU A 98 -9.85 7.47 7.62
C LEU A 98 -10.40 6.34 6.75
N ARG A 99 -11.73 6.29 6.61
CA ARG A 99 -12.41 5.30 5.78
C ARG A 99 -12.32 5.65 4.29
N GLY A 100 -12.36 4.61 3.45
CA GLY A 100 -12.40 4.79 2.01
C GLY A 100 -13.67 5.53 1.56
N VAL A 101 -13.52 6.37 0.54
CA VAL A 101 -14.63 7.05 -0.14
C VAL A 101 -15.37 6.06 -1.03
N SER A 102 -16.68 6.22 -1.20
CA SER A 102 -17.45 5.36 -2.10
C SER A 102 -16.96 5.52 -3.55
N THR A 103 -17.05 4.45 -4.35
CA THR A 103 -16.67 4.49 -5.78
C THR A 103 -17.45 5.58 -6.53
N ALA A 104 -18.75 5.71 -6.27
CA ALA A 104 -19.60 6.72 -6.90
C ALA A 104 -19.16 8.14 -6.55
N THR A 105 -18.91 8.42 -5.27
CA THR A 105 -18.41 9.73 -4.82
C THR A 105 -17.05 10.05 -5.42
N LEU A 106 -16.16 9.06 -5.51
CA LEU A 106 -14.83 9.26 -6.07
C LEU A 106 -14.88 9.49 -7.59
N SER A 107 -15.75 8.81 -8.33
CA SER A 107 -15.96 9.05 -9.76
C SER A 107 -16.46 10.47 -10.01
N LEU A 108 -17.51 10.91 -9.29
CA LEU A 108 -18.02 12.28 -9.40
C LEU A 108 -16.94 13.32 -9.08
N ALA A 109 -16.16 13.11 -8.02
CA ALA A 109 -15.07 14.02 -7.66
C ALA A 109 -13.94 14.08 -8.71
N LEU A 110 -13.72 13.02 -9.50
CA LEU A 110 -12.79 13.03 -10.61
C LEU A 110 -13.38 13.75 -11.84
N GLN A 111 -14.67 13.56 -12.10
CA GLN A 111 -15.37 14.28 -13.19
C GLN A 111 -15.42 15.79 -12.94
N ASP A 112 -15.61 16.22 -11.68
CA ASP A 112 -15.51 17.63 -11.27
C ASP A 112 -14.10 18.23 -11.54
N ARG A 113 -13.10 17.36 -11.69
CA ARG A 113 -11.71 17.72 -12.06
C ARG A 113 -11.44 17.57 -13.56
N ALA A 114 -12.48 17.49 -14.39
CA ALA A 114 -12.42 17.33 -15.84
C ALA A 114 -11.78 16.01 -16.31
N VAL A 115 -11.83 14.95 -15.49
CA VAL A 115 -11.52 13.59 -15.97
C VAL A 115 -12.73 13.03 -16.71
N GLU A 116 -12.53 12.54 -17.94
CA GLU A 116 -13.57 11.92 -18.76
C GLU A 116 -14.37 10.84 -17.98
N PRO A 117 -15.72 10.78 -18.10
CA PRO A 117 -16.56 9.93 -17.25
C PRO A 117 -16.15 8.45 -17.19
N GLU A 118 -15.89 7.82 -18.33
CA GLU A 118 -15.46 6.42 -18.38
C GLU A 118 -14.11 6.19 -17.66
N LYS A 119 -13.18 7.13 -17.83
CA LYS A 119 -11.88 7.10 -17.15
C LYS A 119 -12.08 7.32 -15.65
N ALA A 120 -12.94 8.25 -15.24
CA ALA A 120 -13.25 8.53 -13.85
C ALA A 120 -13.83 7.31 -13.12
N ASP A 121 -14.79 6.61 -13.73
CA ASP A 121 -15.37 5.38 -13.19
C ASP A 121 -14.32 4.28 -13.02
N MET A 122 -13.49 4.06 -14.05
CA MET A 122 -12.39 3.10 -13.98
C MET A 122 -11.40 3.45 -12.87
N LEU A 123 -10.96 4.71 -12.80
CA LEU A 123 -10.02 5.17 -11.78
C LEU A 123 -10.61 5.06 -10.38
N ALA A 124 -11.90 5.35 -10.19
CA ALA A 124 -12.56 5.21 -8.91
C ALA A 124 -12.54 3.77 -8.40
N VAL A 125 -12.81 2.79 -9.28
CA VAL A 125 -12.74 1.35 -8.94
C VAL A 125 -11.31 0.95 -8.58
N LEU A 126 -10.33 1.28 -9.44
CA LEU A 126 -8.91 0.97 -9.22
C LEU A 126 -8.33 1.62 -7.96
N SER A 127 -8.99 2.66 -7.47
CA SER A 127 -8.55 3.42 -6.30
C SER A 127 -9.06 2.87 -4.98
N GLU A 128 -10.00 1.92 -4.98
CA GLU A 128 -10.63 1.30 -3.79
C GLU A 128 -10.93 2.32 -2.68
N GLY A 129 -11.55 3.43 -3.06
CA GLY A 129 -11.92 4.49 -2.13
C GLY A 129 -10.77 5.32 -1.58
N ARG A 130 -9.57 5.27 -2.17
CA ARG A 130 -8.42 6.11 -1.79
C ARG A 130 -8.23 7.24 -2.81
N PRO A 131 -8.67 8.48 -2.53
CA PRO A 131 -8.61 9.58 -3.51
C PRO A 131 -7.20 9.89 -4.00
N GLY A 132 -6.21 9.88 -3.11
CA GLY A 132 -4.81 10.10 -3.49
C GLY A 132 -4.28 9.06 -4.48
N ARG A 133 -4.80 7.82 -4.44
CA ARG A 133 -4.45 6.81 -5.44
C ARG A 133 -5.11 7.10 -6.79
N ALA A 134 -6.35 7.60 -6.80
CA ALA A 134 -7.04 8.00 -8.03
C ALA A 134 -6.29 9.11 -8.75
N LEU A 135 -5.87 10.14 -8.01
CA LEU A 135 -5.10 11.25 -8.55
C LEU A 135 -3.77 10.76 -9.12
N ARG A 136 -3.05 9.86 -8.42
CA ARG A 136 -1.80 9.29 -8.96
C ARG A 136 -2.03 8.47 -10.23
N TRP A 137 -3.07 7.65 -10.28
CA TRP A 137 -3.40 6.91 -11.51
C TRP A 137 -3.66 7.84 -12.70
N GLU A 138 -4.27 9.00 -12.42
CA GLU A 138 -4.57 10.00 -13.45
C GLU A 138 -3.31 10.75 -13.92
N SER A 139 -2.44 11.14 -12.99
CA SER A 139 -1.25 11.93 -13.26
C SER A 139 0.01 11.13 -13.65
N GLU A 140 0.06 9.83 -13.36
CA GLU A 140 1.25 8.98 -13.56
C GLU A 140 0.94 7.77 -14.47
N PRO A 141 1.03 7.92 -15.81
CA PRO A 141 0.76 6.85 -16.76
C PRO A 141 1.61 5.58 -16.54
N GLU A 142 2.85 5.75 -16.07
CA GLU A 142 3.77 4.64 -15.76
C GLU A 142 3.20 3.64 -14.75
N LEU A 143 2.36 4.10 -13.81
CA LEU A 143 1.72 3.19 -12.86
C LEU A 143 0.78 2.22 -13.58
N PHE A 144 0.04 2.72 -14.57
CA PHE A 144 -0.91 1.92 -15.35
C PHE A 144 -0.18 0.91 -16.23
N GLU A 145 0.96 1.30 -16.81
CA GLU A 145 1.85 0.41 -17.55
C GLU A 145 2.39 -0.70 -16.65
N ARG A 146 2.92 -0.38 -15.46
CA ARG A 146 3.40 -1.38 -14.50
C ARG A 146 2.32 -2.36 -14.05
N ARG A 147 1.09 -1.89 -13.85
CA ARG A 147 -0.06 -2.75 -13.55
C ARG A 147 -0.36 -3.68 -14.73
N SER A 148 -0.36 -3.15 -15.95
CA SER A 148 -0.64 -3.91 -17.16
C SER A 148 0.40 -4.99 -17.40
N GLU A 149 1.69 -4.63 -17.31
CA GLU A 149 2.83 -5.55 -17.39
C GLU A 149 2.72 -6.65 -16.31
N ALA A 150 2.38 -6.29 -15.08
CA ALA A 150 2.17 -7.27 -14.02
C ALA A 150 1.08 -8.29 -14.39
N LEU A 151 -0.06 -7.85 -14.91
CA LEU A 151 -1.15 -8.75 -15.27
C LEU A 151 -0.86 -9.60 -16.52
N GLU A 152 -0.12 -9.05 -17.48
CA GLU A 152 0.39 -9.79 -18.64
C GLU A 152 1.38 -10.88 -18.21
N ASN A 153 2.30 -10.56 -17.30
CA ASN A 153 3.19 -11.54 -16.69
C ASN A 153 2.42 -12.66 -15.97
N LEU A 154 1.31 -12.34 -15.29
CA LEU A 154 0.48 -13.38 -14.69
C LEU A 154 -0.12 -14.28 -15.76
N ASN A 155 -0.69 -13.70 -16.82
CA ASN A 155 -1.25 -14.48 -17.92
C ASN A 155 -0.18 -15.38 -18.56
N GLU A 156 1.02 -14.86 -18.80
CA GLU A 156 2.18 -15.64 -19.27
C GLU A 156 2.49 -16.81 -18.33
N ALA A 157 2.54 -16.56 -17.02
CA ALA A 157 2.80 -17.61 -16.03
C ALA A 157 1.76 -18.73 -16.08
N LEU A 158 0.49 -18.40 -16.34
CA LEU A 158 -0.60 -19.38 -16.36
C LEU A 158 -0.57 -20.24 -17.63
N ILE A 159 -0.19 -19.69 -18.78
CA ILE A 159 -0.15 -20.43 -20.05
C ILE A 159 1.19 -21.15 -20.29
N SER A 160 2.26 -20.72 -19.63
CA SER A 160 3.61 -21.27 -19.84
C SER A 160 3.84 -22.61 -19.14
N ASP A 161 4.74 -23.39 -19.72
CA ASP A 161 5.32 -24.57 -19.07
C ASP A 161 6.25 -24.17 -17.91
N ILE A 162 6.79 -25.17 -17.20
CA ILE A 162 7.63 -24.90 -16.03
C ILE A 162 8.88 -24.07 -16.35
N ARG A 163 9.46 -24.28 -17.54
CA ARG A 163 10.68 -23.58 -17.96
C ARG A 163 10.39 -22.11 -18.20
N GLY A 164 9.34 -21.79 -18.97
CA GLY A 164 8.90 -20.41 -19.21
C GLY A 164 8.55 -19.68 -17.91
N ARG A 165 7.92 -20.36 -16.95
CA ARG A 165 7.62 -19.77 -15.63
C ARG A 165 8.88 -19.38 -14.85
N PHE A 166 9.93 -20.20 -14.90
CA PHE A 166 11.20 -19.88 -14.22
C PHE A 166 11.97 -18.76 -14.93
N GLU A 167 11.90 -18.69 -16.26
CA GLU A 167 12.43 -17.55 -17.02
C GLU A 167 11.69 -16.26 -16.66
N LEU A 168 10.36 -16.30 -16.54
CA LEU A 168 9.57 -15.17 -16.06
C LEU A 168 9.94 -14.77 -14.63
N ALA A 169 10.11 -15.74 -13.72
CA ALA A 169 10.54 -15.47 -12.34
C ALA A 169 11.87 -14.71 -12.29
N ASP A 170 12.84 -15.09 -13.14
CA ASP A 170 14.13 -14.39 -13.25
C ASP A 170 13.95 -12.97 -13.80
N ARG A 171 13.08 -12.76 -14.80
CA ARG A 171 12.75 -11.41 -15.32
C ARG A 171 12.07 -10.52 -14.28
N MET A 172 11.11 -11.06 -13.53
CA MET A 172 10.39 -10.33 -12.47
C MET A 172 11.35 -9.81 -11.38
N VAL A 173 12.29 -10.65 -10.95
CA VAL A 173 13.34 -10.24 -9.99
C VAL A 173 14.29 -9.26 -10.65
N GLY A 174 14.75 -9.58 -11.87
CA GLY A 174 15.61 -8.75 -12.71
C GLY A 174 16.92 -8.33 -12.04
N ARG A 175 17.60 -7.35 -12.63
CA ARG A 175 18.85 -6.77 -12.08
C ARG A 175 18.57 -5.49 -11.29
N GLY A 176 19.50 -5.09 -10.42
CA GLY A 176 19.45 -3.84 -9.67
C GLY A 176 19.77 -4.00 -8.18
N LYS A 177 19.63 -2.91 -7.42
CA LYS A 177 19.81 -2.95 -5.96
C LYS A 177 18.65 -3.72 -5.32
N LEU A 178 18.96 -4.55 -4.33
CA LEU A 178 17.98 -5.43 -3.66
C LEU A 178 16.71 -4.70 -3.14
N PRO A 179 16.78 -3.49 -2.55
CA PRO A 179 15.58 -2.76 -2.15
C PRO A 179 14.65 -2.43 -3.32
N VAL A 180 15.21 -2.08 -4.48
CA VAL A 180 14.44 -1.76 -5.70
C VAL A 180 13.80 -3.02 -6.27
N GLN A 181 14.55 -4.12 -6.33
CA GLN A 181 14.02 -5.43 -6.76
C GLN A 181 12.87 -5.88 -5.86
N ARG A 182 13.04 -5.78 -4.54
CA ARG A 182 12.02 -6.16 -3.55
C ARG A 182 10.74 -5.34 -3.72
N ARG A 183 10.86 -4.02 -3.87
CA ARG A 183 9.71 -3.13 -4.11
C ARG A 183 8.97 -3.49 -5.40
N ARG A 184 9.70 -3.76 -6.49
CA ARG A 184 9.10 -4.18 -7.77
C ARG A 184 8.35 -5.51 -7.63
N VAL A 185 9.02 -6.56 -7.14
CA VAL A 185 8.42 -7.88 -6.96
C VAL A 185 7.19 -7.79 -6.05
N ARG A 186 7.29 -7.07 -4.94
CA ARG A 186 6.14 -6.83 -4.04
C ARG A 186 4.98 -6.20 -4.79
N SER A 187 5.21 -5.12 -5.54
CA SER A 187 4.16 -4.45 -6.31
C SER A 187 3.48 -5.40 -7.32
N THR A 188 4.26 -6.22 -8.03
CA THR A 188 3.71 -7.22 -8.96
C THR A 188 2.84 -8.25 -8.25
N LEU A 189 3.30 -8.78 -7.12
CA LEU A 189 2.56 -9.77 -6.32
C LEU A 189 1.28 -9.18 -5.71
N GLU A 190 1.30 -7.91 -5.29
CA GLU A 190 0.10 -7.20 -4.83
C GLU A 190 -0.94 -7.05 -5.95
N THR A 191 -0.50 -6.73 -7.18
CA THR A 191 -1.38 -6.70 -8.36
C THR A 191 -1.96 -8.08 -8.67
N TRP A 192 -1.14 -9.14 -8.62
CA TRP A 192 -1.61 -10.51 -8.84
C TRP A 192 -2.63 -10.93 -7.78
N LEU A 193 -2.36 -10.63 -6.51
CA LEU A 193 -3.27 -10.91 -5.40
C LEU A 193 -4.60 -10.18 -5.57
N SER A 194 -4.58 -8.93 -6.04
CA SER A 194 -5.78 -8.15 -6.33
C SER A 194 -6.68 -8.84 -7.36
N LEU A 195 -6.11 -9.32 -8.47
CA LEU A 195 -6.86 -10.04 -9.51
C LEU A 195 -7.35 -11.41 -9.01
N TRP A 196 -6.48 -12.20 -8.36
CA TRP A 196 -6.86 -13.51 -7.83
C TRP A 196 -7.97 -13.44 -6.77
N ARG A 197 -8.06 -12.34 -6.04
CA ARG A 197 -9.17 -12.06 -5.13
C ARG A 197 -10.48 -11.87 -5.91
N ASP A 198 -10.47 -11.14 -7.02
CA ASP A 198 -11.67 -10.98 -7.86
C ASP A 198 -12.08 -12.33 -8.48
N LEU A 199 -11.12 -13.10 -9.00
CA LEU A 199 -11.35 -14.45 -9.53
C LEU A 199 -11.84 -15.43 -8.46
N LEU A 200 -11.42 -15.26 -7.19
CA LEU A 200 -11.90 -16.07 -6.08
C LEU A 200 -13.37 -15.77 -5.80
N TYR A 201 -13.78 -14.50 -5.79
CA TYR A 201 -15.17 -14.12 -5.57
C TYR A 201 -16.08 -14.49 -6.75
N GLN A 202 -15.54 -14.52 -7.96
CA GLN A 202 -16.29 -14.94 -9.15
C GLN A 202 -16.72 -16.41 -9.05
N GLY A 203 -18.03 -16.65 -8.99
CA GLY A 203 -18.60 -17.98 -8.76
C GLY A 203 -19.12 -18.21 -7.33
N TYR A 204 -18.87 -17.27 -6.42
CA TYR A 204 -19.66 -17.11 -5.21
C TYR A 204 -20.69 -16.00 -5.45
N GLN A 205 -21.89 -16.10 -4.86
CA GLN A 205 -22.91 -15.04 -4.88
C GLN A 205 -22.53 -13.87 -3.96
N ALA A 206 -21.28 -13.39 -4.07
CA ALA A 206 -20.77 -12.31 -3.27
C ALA A 206 -21.11 -10.97 -3.93
N GLU A 207 -21.79 -10.08 -3.20
CA GLU A 207 -22.04 -8.69 -3.61
C GLU A 207 -20.80 -7.81 -3.39
N VAL A 208 -19.65 -8.26 -3.92
CA VAL A 208 -18.37 -7.55 -3.80
C VAL A 208 -17.95 -7.06 -5.18
N PRO A 209 -17.88 -5.73 -5.41
CA PRO A 209 -17.40 -5.20 -6.67
C PRO A 209 -15.96 -5.66 -6.97
N PRO A 210 -15.65 -6.06 -8.22
CA PRO A 210 -14.31 -6.45 -8.59
C PRO A 210 -13.36 -5.24 -8.58
N ARG A 211 -12.10 -5.47 -8.23
CA ARG A 211 -11.02 -4.46 -8.28
C ARG A 211 -10.43 -4.28 -9.66
N ASN A 212 -10.51 -5.30 -10.52
CA ASN A 212 -9.89 -5.33 -11.84
C ASN A 212 -10.94 -5.63 -12.93
N PRO A 213 -12.06 -4.87 -12.99
CA PRO A 213 -13.14 -5.16 -13.94
C PRO A 213 -12.65 -5.15 -15.40
N ASP A 214 -11.70 -4.26 -15.72
CA ASP A 214 -11.07 -4.12 -17.03
C ASP A 214 -10.29 -5.36 -17.49
N ARG A 215 -9.94 -6.26 -16.56
CA ARG A 215 -9.07 -7.42 -16.84
C ARG A 215 -9.78 -8.75 -16.65
N LEU A 216 -10.94 -8.77 -16.00
CA LEU A 216 -11.71 -10.02 -15.81
C LEU A 216 -12.01 -10.77 -17.11
N PRO A 217 -12.41 -10.14 -18.23
CA PRO A 217 -12.69 -10.87 -19.48
C PRO A 217 -11.50 -11.71 -19.97
N ALA A 218 -10.27 -11.22 -19.80
CA ALA A 218 -9.06 -11.93 -20.21
C ALA A 218 -8.78 -13.20 -19.38
N PHE A 219 -9.38 -13.33 -18.20
CA PHE A 219 -9.16 -14.41 -17.25
C PHE A 219 -10.38 -15.34 -17.09
N GLU A 220 -11.40 -15.24 -17.94
CA GLU A 220 -12.59 -16.10 -17.91
C GLU A 220 -12.23 -17.60 -17.95
N ARG A 221 -11.25 -17.99 -18.79
CA ARG A 221 -10.75 -19.37 -18.88
C ARG A 221 -10.22 -19.90 -17.54
N VAL A 222 -9.67 -19.03 -16.69
CA VAL A 222 -9.19 -19.42 -15.35
C VAL A 222 -10.37 -19.77 -14.45
N VAL A 223 -11.47 -19.04 -14.57
CA VAL A 223 -12.70 -19.31 -13.81
C VAL A 223 -13.30 -20.65 -14.25
N GLU A 224 -13.35 -20.93 -15.55
CA GLU A 224 -13.89 -22.18 -16.06
C GLU A 224 -13.06 -23.41 -15.66
N ARG A 225 -11.73 -23.28 -15.63
CA ARG A 225 -10.82 -24.43 -15.49
C ARG A 225 -10.24 -24.62 -14.09
N VAL A 226 -10.21 -23.58 -13.27
CA VAL A 226 -9.65 -23.63 -11.91
C VAL A 226 -10.78 -23.60 -10.91
N VAL A 227 -11.00 -24.71 -10.21
CA VAL A 227 -12.03 -24.82 -9.17
C VAL A 227 -11.78 -23.86 -7.99
N PRO A 228 -12.83 -23.38 -7.29
CA PRO A 228 -12.69 -22.37 -6.23
C PRO A 228 -11.65 -22.71 -5.14
N ALA A 229 -11.58 -23.98 -4.72
CA ALA A 229 -10.60 -24.43 -3.71
C ALA A 229 -9.15 -24.20 -4.15
N HIS A 230 -8.84 -24.41 -5.44
CA HIS A 230 -7.50 -24.14 -5.98
C HIS A 230 -7.24 -22.63 -6.09
N ARG A 231 -8.24 -21.82 -6.45
CA ARG A 231 -8.08 -20.34 -6.46
C ARG A 231 -7.73 -19.80 -5.08
N TYR A 232 -8.39 -20.32 -4.04
CA TYR A 232 -8.04 -20.00 -2.64
C TYR A 232 -6.60 -20.40 -2.31
N GLY A 233 -6.16 -21.59 -2.76
CA GLY A 233 -4.77 -22.03 -2.65
C GLY A 233 -3.77 -21.04 -3.26
N VAL A 234 -4.09 -20.46 -4.43
CA VAL A 234 -3.25 -19.45 -5.08
C VAL A 234 -3.22 -18.14 -4.28
N VAL A 235 -4.37 -17.66 -3.82
CA VAL A 235 -4.45 -16.46 -2.95
C VAL A 235 -3.57 -16.64 -1.71
N LYS A 236 -3.63 -17.83 -1.08
CA LYS A 236 -2.78 -18.18 0.07
C LYS A 236 -1.30 -18.20 -0.30
N ALA A 237 -0.93 -18.81 -1.43
CA ALA A 237 0.45 -18.86 -1.91
C ALA A 237 1.03 -17.46 -2.19
N LEU A 238 0.25 -16.58 -2.85
CA LEU A 238 0.62 -15.18 -3.09
C LEU A 238 0.83 -14.41 -1.79
N SER A 239 -0.09 -14.55 -0.85
CA SER A 239 -0.03 -13.87 0.45
C SER A 239 1.19 -14.33 1.26
N GLN A 240 1.48 -15.62 1.28
CA GLN A 240 2.69 -16.16 1.92
C GLN A 240 3.97 -15.68 1.25
N THR A 241 3.98 -15.58 -0.08
CA THR A 241 5.14 -15.10 -0.85
C THR A 241 5.39 -13.62 -0.57
N LEU A 242 4.35 -12.79 -0.50
CA LEU A 242 4.46 -11.38 -0.08
C LEU A 242 5.11 -11.25 1.30
N VAL A 243 4.67 -12.04 2.29
CA VAL A 243 5.28 -12.04 3.63
C VAL A 243 6.76 -12.44 3.58
N ALA A 244 7.12 -13.44 2.76
CA ALA A 244 8.51 -13.84 2.59
C ALA A 244 9.36 -12.74 1.92
N VAL A 245 8.78 -12.05 0.93
CA VAL A 245 9.36 -10.88 0.28
C VAL A 245 9.51 -9.71 1.26
N ASP A 246 8.72 -9.60 2.33
CA ASP A 246 8.95 -8.57 3.34
C ASP A 246 10.03 -8.97 4.34
N ARG A 247 10.09 -10.25 4.72
CA ARG A 247 11.01 -10.77 5.74
C ARG A 247 12.41 -11.14 5.22
N HIS A 248 12.92 -10.40 4.24
CA HIS A 248 14.26 -10.58 3.68
C HIS A 248 14.56 -11.95 3.03
N ALA A 249 13.55 -12.71 2.59
CA ALA A 249 13.81 -13.96 1.86
C ALA A 249 14.62 -13.72 0.56
N ASN A 250 15.26 -14.79 0.07
CA ASN A 250 15.84 -14.81 -1.27
C ASN A 250 14.70 -14.64 -2.30
N LEU A 251 14.70 -13.49 -2.98
CA LEU A 251 13.61 -13.09 -3.87
C LEU A 251 13.40 -14.09 -5.00
N ARG A 252 14.48 -14.58 -5.61
CA ARG A 252 14.40 -15.52 -6.74
C ARG A 252 13.76 -16.82 -6.32
N LEU A 253 14.24 -17.42 -5.24
CA LEU A 253 13.68 -18.67 -4.71
C LEU A 253 12.21 -18.50 -4.31
N ALA A 254 11.84 -17.37 -3.70
CA ALA A 254 10.47 -17.10 -3.30
C ALA A 254 9.52 -17.02 -4.51
N VAL A 255 9.94 -16.35 -5.59
CA VAL A 255 9.15 -16.21 -6.81
C VAL A 255 9.09 -17.53 -7.59
N GLU A 256 10.20 -18.27 -7.73
CA GLU A 256 10.22 -19.60 -8.38
C GLU A 256 9.33 -20.61 -7.63
N ALA A 257 9.37 -20.61 -6.29
CA ALA A 257 8.49 -21.45 -5.48
C ALA A 257 7.01 -21.09 -5.64
N LEU A 258 6.69 -19.81 -5.86
CA LEU A 258 5.34 -19.39 -6.19
C LEU A 258 4.91 -19.90 -7.57
N MET A 259 5.78 -19.87 -8.58
CA MET A 259 5.48 -20.36 -9.94
C MET A 259 5.02 -21.82 -9.97
N LEU A 260 5.60 -22.64 -9.10
CA LEU A 260 5.21 -24.05 -8.93
C LEU A 260 3.80 -24.22 -8.34
N LYS A 261 3.30 -23.21 -7.63
CA LYS A 261 1.97 -23.22 -6.99
C LYS A 261 0.88 -22.60 -7.86
N LEU A 262 1.23 -21.91 -8.95
CA LEU A 262 0.25 -21.36 -9.89
C LEU A 262 -0.33 -22.49 -10.76
N PRO A 263 -1.65 -22.48 -11.06
CA PRO A 263 -2.24 -23.46 -11.97
C PRO A 263 -1.73 -23.26 -13.40
N ALA A 264 -1.76 -24.32 -14.21
CA ALA A 264 -1.57 -24.23 -15.65
C ALA A 264 -2.92 -24.14 -16.34
N VAL A 265 -3.13 -23.07 -17.10
CA VAL A 265 -4.38 -22.76 -17.80
C VAL A 265 -4.05 -22.32 -19.24
N PRO A 266 -3.60 -23.25 -20.11
CA PRO A 266 -3.18 -22.93 -21.47
C PRO A 266 -4.32 -22.36 -22.34
#